data_AF-A0A8S3V8D4-F1
#
_entry.id   AF-A0A8S3V8D4-F1
#
_cell.length_a   1.000
_cell.length_b   1.000
_cell.length_c   1.000
_cell.angle_alpha   90.00
_cell.angle_beta   90.00
_cell.angle_gamma   90.00
#
_symmetry.space_group_name_H-M   'P 1'
#
loop_
_entity.id
_entity.type
_entity.pdbx_description
1 polymer ?
#
loop_
_entity_poly.entity_id
_entity_poly.type
_entity_poly.pdbx_seq_one_letter_code
_entity_poly.pdbx_strand_id
1 'polypeptide(L)'
;MYGEDHFVMMLGGLHIEMAAFKAFGSWLEDSEWTSVLENAQVTSPGTADSSLKASPVTTTRRTHQVTAYTLYRLLSNAYCQYKDVLRYDEVILEFEEWCLELSKQSPHFKFWYITLKFEFTLLIFIRSIREANFLLYIEALSKIIPWFFDLDHTNYSRWLPIRLRDTLQLPKKNPETNRAILSGNPFCHQDREEIFLFGF
;
A
#
# COMPACT_ATOMS: atom_id res chain seq x y z
N MET A 1 -40.85 17.13 4.72
CA MET A 1 -40.32 15.81 5.12
C MET A 1 -40.34 14.91 3.91
N TYR A 2 -39.23 14.82 3.20
CA TYR A 2 -38.75 13.66 2.44
C TYR A 2 -37.28 13.99 2.19
N GLY A 3 -36.45 13.61 3.17
CA GLY A 3 -35.00 13.66 3.03
C GLY A 3 -34.62 12.47 2.17
N GLU A 4 -34.23 12.73 0.93
CA GLU A 4 -33.61 11.71 0.11
C GLU A 4 -32.14 11.62 0.54
N ASP A 5 -31.79 10.53 1.21
CA ASP A 5 -30.41 10.19 1.52
C ASP A 5 -29.71 9.81 0.19
N HIS A 6 -28.66 10.55 -0.19
CA HIS A 6 -27.93 10.38 -1.45
C HIS A 6 -26.55 9.74 -1.21
N PHE A 7 -26.15 8.72 -1.99
CA PHE A 7 -24.99 7.85 -1.72
C PHE A 7 -23.83 8.00 -2.72
N VAL A 8 -22.57 8.07 -2.25
CA VAL A 8 -21.36 7.92 -3.09
C VAL A 8 -20.54 6.72 -2.62
N MET A 9 -20.47 5.67 -3.44
CA MET A 9 -19.66 4.49 -3.16
C MET A 9 -18.29 4.59 -3.86
N MET A 10 -17.22 4.52 -3.07
CA MET A 10 -15.84 4.30 -3.57
C MET A 10 -15.68 2.83 -3.98
N LEU A 11 -16.22 2.46 -5.13
CA LEU A 11 -16.15 1.09 -5.66
C LEU A 11 -14.71 0.73 -6.10
N GLY A 12 -14.37 -0.56 -5.99
CA GLY A 12 -13.10 -1.11 -6.48
C GLY A 12 -11.94 -1.09 -5.48
N GLY A 13 -12.11 -0.58 -4.25
CA GLY A 13 -11.04 -0.58 -3.24
C GLY A 13 -10.46 -1.98 -2.95
N LEU A 14 -11.32 -2.99 -2.83
CA LEU A 14 -10.92 -4.39 -2.65
C LEU A 14 -10.18 -4.94 -3.88
N HIS A 15 -10.64 -4.63 -5.09
CA HIS A 15 -9.98 -5.07 -6.32
C HIS A 15 -8.60 -4.44 -6.47
N ILE A 16 -8.44 -3.16 -6.13
CA ILE A 16 -7.14 -2.48 -6.11
C ILE A 16 -6.23 -3.09 -5.05
N GLU A 17 -6.74 -3.39 -3.85
CA GLU A 17 -5.98 -4.10 -2.81
C GLU A 17 -5.47 -5.46 -3.31
N MET A 18 -6.36 -6.28 -3.88
CA MET A 18 -5.98 -7.59 -4.41
C MET A 18 -4.98 -7.47 -5.56
N ALA A 19 -5.14 -6.47 -6.43
CA ALA A 19 -4.19 -6.21 -7.50
C ALA A 19 -2.83 -5.79 -6.94
N ALA A 20 -2.79 -4.90 -5.94
CA ALA A 20 -1.56 -4.45 -5.30
C ALA A 20 -0.83 -5.62 -4.61
N PHE A 21 -1.57 -6.52 -3.95
CA PHE A 21 -0.98 -7.74 -3.40
C PHE A 21 -0.43 -8.67 -4.46
N LYS A 22 -1.08 -8.80 -5.62
CA LYS A 22 -0.54 -9.61 -6.73
C LYS A 22 0.72 -9.01 -7.31
N ALA A 23 0.75 -7.68 -7.50
CA ALA A 23 1.96 -6.98 -7.90
C ALA A 23 3.08 -7.24 -6.89
N PHE A 24 2.78 -7.10 -5.62
CA PHE A 24 3.76 -7.37 -4.59
C PHE A 24 4.19 -8.84 -4.53
N GLY A 25 3.28 -9.77 -4.81
CA GLY A 25 3.58 -11.18 -5.00
C GLY A 25 4.59 -11.41 -6.11
N SER A 26 4.45 -10.75 -7.26
CA SER A 26 5.45 -10.82 -8.35
C SER A 26 6.80 -10.24 -7.97
N TRP A 27 6.85 -9.25 -7.06
CA TRP A 27 8.11 -8.73 -6.52
C TRP A 27 8.79 -9.70 -5.53
N LEU A 28 8.00 -10.46 -4.78
CA LEU A 28 8.46 -11.42 -3.77
C LEU A 28 8.71 -12.83 -4.35
N GLU A 29 8.29 -13.05 -5.60
CA GLU A 29 8.54 -14.28 -6.32
C GLU A 29 10.04 -14.54 -6.39
N ASP A 30 10.44 -15.79 -6.11
CA ASP A 30 11.84 -16.23 -6.04
C ASP A 30 12.73 -15.49 -5.02
N SER A 31 12.16 -14.73 -4.08
CA SER A 31 12.92 -14.00 -3.05
C SER A 31 13.13 -14.78 -1.74
N GLU A 32 12.81 -16.08 -1.74
CA GLU A 32 12.73 -16.95 -0.56
C GLU A 32 11.72 -16.49 0.51
N TRP A 33 10.88 -15.49 0.23
CA TRP A 33 9.92 -14.98 1.22
C TRP A 33 8.96 -16.06 1.72
N THR A 34 8.47 -16.92 0.83
CA THR A 34 7.61 -18.05 1.21
C THR A 34 8.33 -19.04 2.11
N SER A 35 9.57 -19.40 1.78
CA SER A 35 10.41 -20.27 2.61
C SER A 35 10.69 -19.66 3.99
N VAL A 36 10.90 -18.35 4.09
CA VAL A 36 11.06 -17.66 5.38
C VAL A 36 9.79 -17.78 6.23
N LEU A 37 8.61 -17.60 5.64
CA LEU A 37 7.33 -17.74 6.34
C LEU A 37 7.07 -19.17 6.84
N GLU A 38 7.40 -20.16 6.01
CA GLU A 38 7.28 -21.58 6.34
C GLU A 38 8.22 -21.97 7.48
N ASN A 39 9.50 -21.62 7.37
CA ASN A 39 10.52 -21.92 8.38
C ASN A 39 10.22 -21.23 9.71
N ALA A 40 9.66 -20.02 9.66
CA ALA A 40 9.21 -19.29 10.84
C ALA A 40 7.85 -19.80 11.40
N GLN A 41 7.24 -20.82 10.78
CA GLN A 41 5.93 -21.38 11.14
C GLN A 41 4.80 -20.34 11.16
N VAL A 42 4.92 -19.29 10.33
CA VAL A 42 3.92 -18.22 10.18
C VAL A 42 2.73 -18.73 9.36
N THR A 43 3.02 -19.51 8.32
CA THR A 43 2.04 -20.12 7.42
C THR A 43 2.47 -21.53 7.00
N SER A 44 1.53 -22.37 6.59
CA SER A 44 1.88 -23.62 5.88
C SER A 44 2.41 -23.31 4.47
N PRO A 45 3.16 -24.22 3.82
CA PRO A 45 3.72 -23.98 2.50
C PRO A 45 2.70 -23.56 1.44
N GLY A 46 1.60 -24.31 1.34
CA GLY A 46 0.53 -23.97 0.40
C GLY A 46 -0.15 -22.63 0.69
N THR A 47 -0.09 -22.14 1.93
CA THR A 47 -0.63 -20.82 2.31
C THR A 47 0.35 -19.68 2.02
N ALA A 48 1.66 -19.94 2.11
CA ALA A 48 2.70 -18.98 1.73
C ALA A 48 2.60 -18.69 0.22
N ASP A 49 2.54 -19.75 -0.60
CA ASP A 49 2.37 -19.64 -2.06
C ASP A 49 1.05 -18.99 -2.46
N SER A 50 -0.04 -19.29 -1.73
CA SER A 50 -1.33 -18.66 -2.00
C SER A 50 -1.32 -17.17 -1.64
N SER A 51 -0.50 -16.77 -0.68
CA SER A 51 -0.33 -15.37 -0.29
C SER A 51 0.31 -14.54 -1.40
N LEU A 52 1.29 -15.08 -2.15
CA LEU A 52 1.84 -14.45 -3.36
C LEU A 52 0.74 -14.16 -4.41
N LYS A 53 -0.27 -15.04 -4.49
CA LYS A 53 -1.38 -14.91 -5.46
C LYS A 53 -2.54 -14.06 -4.94
N ALA A 54 -2.38 -13.44 -3.77
CA ALA A 54 -3.41 -12.69 -3.06
C ALA A 54 -4.69 -13.48 -2.74
N SER A 55 -4.57 -14.76 -2.39
CA SER A 55 -5.72 -15.65 -2.16
C SER A 55 -5.55 -16.58 -0.96
N PRO A 56 -6.50 -16.60 0.01
CA PRO A 56 -7.56 -15.62 0.23
C PRO A 56 -7.01 -14.28 0.72
N VAL A 57 -7.63 -13.17 0.31
CA VAL A 57 -7.17 -11.80 0.65
C VAL A 57 -7.00 -11.56 2.15
N THR A 58 -7.85 -12.16 2.99
CA THR A 58 -7.76 -12.04 4.46
C THR A 58 -6.51 -12.67 5.02
N THR A 59 -6.11 -13.84 4.50
CA THR A 59 -4.90 -14.53 4.90
C THR A 59 -3.67 -13.81 4.36
N THR A 60 -3.68 -13.44 3.08
CA THR A 60 -2.63 -12.60 2.45
C THR A 60 -2.36 -11.36 3.29
N ARG A 61 -3.40 -10.61 3.67
CA ARG A 61 -3.25 -9.40 4.49
C ARG A 61 -2.55 -9.68 5.81
N ARG A 62 -2.89 -10.78 6.50
CA ARG A 62 -2.24 -11.16 7.76
C ARG A 62 -0.76 -11.49 7.56
N THR A 63 -0.44 -12.26 6.53
CA THR A 63 0.94 -12.64 6.19
C THR A 63 1.82 -11.40 5.92
N HIS A 64 1.30 -10.46 5.14
CA HIS A 64 1.97 -9.20 4.85
C HIS A 64 2.11 -8.30 6.08
N GLN A 65 1.09 -8.23 6.96
CA GLN A 65 1.20 -7.53 8.24
C GLN A 65 2.32 -8.08 9.13
N VAL A 66 2.43 -9.42 9.22
CA VAL A 66 3.51 -10.08 9.98
C VAL A 66 4.87 -9.80 9.34
N THR A 67 4.95 -9.84 8.00
CA THR A 67 6.16 -9.50 7.25
C THR A 67 6.62 -8.07 7.53
N ALA A 68 5.72 -7.09 7.36
CA ALA A 68 5.99 -5.67 7.59
C ALA A 68 6.49 -5.41 9.02
N TYR A 69 5.80 -5.96 10.02
CA TYR A 69 6.20 -5.82 11.42
C TYR A 69 7.59 -6.43 11.68
N THR A 70 7.84 -7.63 11.15
CA THR A 70 9.09 -8.34 11.38
C THR A 70 10.26 -7.64 10.72
N LEU A 71 10.13 -7.22 9.45
CA LEU A 71 11.15 -6.45 8.74
C LEU A 71 11.44 -5.12 9.44
N TYR A 72 10.41 -4.38 9.84
CA TYR A 72 10.59 -3.13 10.58
C TYR A 72 11.33 -3.35 11.91
N ARG A 73 10.98 -4.41 12.64
CA ARG A 73 11.64 -4.75 13.91
C ARG A 73 13.11 -5.12 13.70
N LEU A 74 13.41 -5.95 12.71
CA LEU A 74 14.79 -6.34 12.37
C LEU A 74 15.61 -5.12 11.98
N LEU A 75 15.06 -4.25 11.13
CA LEU A 75 15.70 -3.02 10.67
C LEU A 75 15.95 -2.04 11.84
N SER A 76 14.95 -1.87 12.72
CA SER A 76 15.07 -1.02 13.92
C SER A 76 16.15 -1.54 14.88
N ASN A 77 16.21 -2.86 15.08
CA ASN A 77 17.24 -3.47 15.92
C ASN A 77 18.65 -3.28 15.33
N ALA A 78 18.79 -3.47 14.02
CA ALA A 78 20.05 -3.24 13.32
C ALA A 78 20.50 -1.78 13.41
N TYR A 79 19.58 -0.82 13.33
CA TYR A 79 19.89 0.60 13.54
C TYR A 79 20.32 0.91 14.98
N CYS A 80 19.69 0.29 15.99
CA CYS A 80 20.14 0.41 17.37
C CYS A 80 21.58 -0.11 17.54
N GLN A 81 21.87 -1.31 17.01
CA GLN A 81 23.21 -1.87 17.05
C GLN A 81 24.24 -1.01 16.32
N TYR A 82 23.87 -0.42 15.18
CA TYR A 82 24.69 0.56 14.47
C TYR A 82 25.09 1.71 15.40
N LYS A 83 24.13 2.32 16.11
CA LYS A 83 24.41 3.42 17.04
C LYS A 83 25.31 3.00 18.21
N ASP A 84 25.18 1.77 18.69
CA ASP A 84 25.96 1.27 19.83
C ASP A 84 27.44 1.03 19.50
N VAL A 85 27.78 0.79 18.23
CA VAL A 85 29.17 0.50 17.79
C VAL A 85 29.89 1.72 17.23
N LEU A 86 29.21 2.86 17.07
CA LEU A 86 29.81 4.09 16.59
C LEU A 86 30.87 4.61 17.56
N ARG A 87 31.95 5.15 16.99
CA ARG A 87 32.95 5.89 17.79
C ARG A 87 32.38 7.24 18.21
N TYR A 88 32.94 7.81 19.28
CA TYR A 88 32.46 9.06 19.87
C TYR A 88 32.49 10.26 18.90
N ASP A 89 33.37 10.23 17.90
CA ASP A 89 33.58 11.27 16.90
C ASP A 89 32.78 11.06 15.60
N GLU A 90 32.07 9.94 15.46
CA GLU A 90 31.29 9.64 14.25
C GLU A 90 29.88 10.27 14.31
N VAL A 91 29.46 10.88 13.20
CA VAL A 91 28.12 11.45 13.07
C VAL A 91 27.10 10.32 12.95
N ILE A 92 26.12 10.31 13.85
CA ILE A 92 24.99 9.39 13.78
C ILE A 92 24.08 9.84 12.64
N LEU A 93 23.93 8.99 11.63
CA LEU A 93 22.95 9.21 10.56
C LEU A 93 21.53 8.99 11.08
N GLU A 94 20.57 9.79 10.62
CA GLU A 94 19.15 9.52 10.89
C GLU A 94 18.69 8.21 10.25
N PHE A 95 17.65 7.59 10.80
CA PHE A 95 17.24 6.22 10.43
C PHE A 95 17.06 6.02 8.92
N GLU A 96 16.36 6.94 8.27
CA GLU A 96 16.09 6.88 6.83
C GLU A 96 17.39 7.07 6.01
N GLU A 97 18.25 7.99 6.43
CA GLU A 97 19.54 8.25 5.76
C GLU A 97 20.46 7.04 5.87
N TRP A 98 20.52 6.42 7.06
CA TRP A 98 21.25 5.19 7.30
C TRP A 98 20.74 4.04 6.42
N CYS A 99 19.42 3.86 6.31
CA CYS A 99 18.84 2.85 5.41
C CYS A 99 19.20 3.11 3.94
N LEU A 100 19.18 4.38 3.50
CA LEU A 100 19.57 4.75 2.14
C LEU A 100 21.05 4.47 1.88
N GLU A 101 21.92 4.71 2.86
CA GLU A 101 23.35 4.44 2.74
C GLU A 101 23.64 2.94 2.66
N LEU A 102 23.05 2.13 3.55
CA LEU A 102 23.17 0.67 3.48
C LEU A 102 22.60 0.08 2.18
N SER A 103 21.53 0.67 1.65
CA SER A 103 20.95 0.25 0.37
C SER A 103 21.90 0.46 -0.82
N LYS A 104 22.86 1.39 -0.74
CA LYS A 104 23.90 1.56 -1.77
C LYS A 104 24.97 0.47 -1.69
N GLN A 105 25.23 -0.03 -0.49
CA GLN A 105 26.32 -0.95 -0.20
C GLN A 105 25.91 -2.42 -0.35
N SER A 106 24.65 -2.76 -0.08
CA SER A 106 24.15 -4.14 -0.13
C SER A 106 22.86 -4.25 -0.96
N PRO A 107 22.90 -4.93 -2.11
CA PRO A 107 21.69 -5.21 -2.90
C PRO A 107 20.63 -5.99 -2.13
N HIS A 108 21.05 -6.90 -1.25
CA HIS A 108 20.14 -7.68 -0.42
C HIS A 108 19.43 -6.82 0.63
N PHE A 109 20.17 -5.91 1.27
CA PHE A 109 19.56 -4.92 2.16
C PHE A 109 18.56 -4.04 1.40
N LYS A 110 18.98 -3.52 0.25
CA LYS A 110 18.14 -2.67 -0.61
C LYS A 110 16.83 -3.37 -0.98
N PHE A 111 16.89 -4.66 -1.35
CA PHE A 111 15.70 -5.45 -1.68
C PHE A 111 14.72 -5.48 -0.51
N TRP A 112 15.14 -5.93 0.68
CA TRP A 112 14.24 -6.03 1.83
C TRP A 112 13.74 -4.69 2.35
N TYR A 113 14.56 -3.64 2.23
CA TYR A 113 14.13 -2.29 2.58
C TYR A 113 13.09 -1.74 1.59
N ILE A 114 13.24 -2.02 0.30
CA ILE A 114 12.21 -1.73 -0.70
C ILE A 114 10.92 -2.53 -0.41
N THR A 115 11.05 -3.83 -0.11
CA THR A 115 9.94 -4.69 0.31
C THR A 115 9.17 -4.08 1.47
N LEU A 116 9.87 -3.62 2.53
CA LEU A 116 9.23 -2.96 3.67
C LEU A 116 8.49 -1.67 3.29
N LYS A 117 9.08 -0.85 2.39
CA LYS A 117 8.41 0.37 1.91
C LYS A 117 7.15 0.07 1.11
N PHE A 118 7.16 -1.01 0.33
CA PHE A 118 5.96 -1.46 -0.39
C PHE A 118 4.91 -2.00 0.60
N GLU A 119 5.29 -2.86 1.55
CA GLU A 119 4.41 -3.32 2.65
C GLU A 119 3.66 -2.15 3.30
N PHE A 120 4.40 -1.13 3.75
CA PHE A 120 3.80 0.04 4.40
C PHE A 120 2.87 0.82 3.47
N THR A 121 3.26 1.01 2.22
CA THR A 121 2.42 1.71 1.23
C THR A 121 1.09 0.99 1.03
N LEU A 122 1.13 -0.34 0.92
CA LEU A 122 -0.05 -1.19 0.76
C LEU A 122 -0.92 -1.18 2.03
N LEU A 123 -0.33 -1.32 3.22
CA LEU A 123 -1.05 -1.29 4.49
C LEU A 123 -1.71 0.07 4.76
N ILE A 124 -1.06 1.18 4.39
CA ILE A 124 -1.64 2.52 4.47
C ILE A 124 -2.83 2.65 3.52
N PHE A 125 -2.74 2.10 2.30
CA PHE A 125 -3.88 2.07 1.38
C PHE A 125 -5.06 1.28 1.94
N ILE A 126 -4.84 0.09 2.48
CA ILE A 126 -5.89 -0.71 3.13
C ILE A 126 -6.53 0.07 4.29
N ARG A 127 -5.70 0.71 5.12
CA ARG A 127 -6.17 1.55 6.22
C ARG A 127 -7.03 2.71 5.72
N SER A 128 -6.64 3.38 4.64
CA SER A 128 -7.41 4.49 4.06
C SER A 128 -8.82 4.08 3.66
N ILE A 129 -8.99 2.87 3.10
CA ILE A 129 -10.31 2.33 2.74
C ILE A 129 -11.10 2.00 4.01
N ARG A 130 -10.48 1.32 4.98
CA ARG A 130 -11.15 0.88 6.22
C ARG A 130 -11.62 2.05 7.08
N GLU A 131 -10.86 3.15 7.10
CA GLU A 131 -11.17 4.36 7.86
C GLU A 131 -12.02 5.35 7.04
N ALA A 132 -12.36 5.02 5.79
CA ALA A 132 -12.96 5.96 4.84
C ALA A 132 -12.21 7.30 4.75
N ASN A 133 -10.88 7.27 4.94
CA ASN A 133 -10.03 8.45 4.93
C ASN A 133 -9.59 8.76 3.50
N PHE A 134 -10.32 9.67 2.87
CA PHE A 134 -10.15 9.99 1.45
C PHE A 134 -8.82 10.66 1.10
N LEU A 135 -8.31 11.54 1.97
CA LEU A 135 -7.01 12.18 1.75
C LEU A 135 -5.89 11.14 1.82
N LEU A 136 -5.94 10.25 2.81
CA LEU A 136 -5.00 9.14 2.93
C LEU A 136 -5.13 8.18 1.74
N TYR A 137 -6.33 7.97 1.21
CA TYR A 137 -6.56 7.14 0.03
C TYR A 137 -5.88 7.72 -1.20
N ILE A 138 -6.04 9.02 -1.47
CA ILE A 138 -5.37 9.70 -2.60
C ILE A 138 -3.86 9.58 -2.47
N GLU A 139 -3.32 9.87 -1.28
CA GLU A 139 -1.89 9.81 -1.02
C GLU A 139 -1.36 8.38 -1.22
N ALA A 140 -2.00 7.39 -0.60
CA ALA A 140 -1.58 6.00 -0.70
C ALA A 140 -1.71 5.46 -2.13
N LEU A 141 -2.81 5.79 -2.83
CA LEU A 141 -3.01 5.40 -4.22
C LEU A 141 -1.93 5.99 -5.13
N SER A 142 -1.56 7.25 -4.91
CA SER A 142 -0.47 7.89 -5.67
C SER A 142 0.88 7.20 -5.49
N LYS A 143 1.11 6.59 -4.32
CA LYS A 143 2.32 5.82 -4.00
C LYS A 143 2.26 4.37 -4.50
N ILE A 144 1.07 3.78 -4.63
CA ILE A 144 0.87 2.42 -5.16
C ILE A 144 1.01 2.39 -6.69
N ILE A 145 0.50 3.41 -7.39
CA ILE A 145 0.46 3.43 -8.86
C ILE A 145 1.81 3.11 -9.54
N PRO A 146 2.95 3.68 -9.13
CA PRO A 146 4.25 3.36 -9.71
C PRO A 146 4.59 1.87 -9.66
N TRP A 147 4.23 1.16 -8.58
CA TRP A 147 4.48 -0.28 -8.46
C TRP A 147 3.77 -1.10 -9.53
N PHE A 148 2.56 -0.70 -9.93
CA PHE A 148 1.86 -1.38 -11.03
C PHE A 148 2.56 -1.18 -12.37
N PHE A 149 3.27 -0.07 -12.55
CA PHE A 149 4.07 0.18 -13.74
C PHE A 149 5.34 -0.67 -13.72
N ASP A 150 6.05 -0.65 -12.59
CA ASP A 150 7.33 -1.36 -12.44
C ASP A 150 7.18 -2.90 -12.48
N LEU A 151 5.99 -3.42 -12.19
CA LEU A 151 5.70 -4.86 -12.10
C LEU A 151 4.75 -5.36 -13.20
N ASP A 152 4.65 -4.63 -14.32
CA ASP A 152 3.91 -5.02 -15.53
C ASP A 152 2.40 -5.28 -15.37
N HIS A 153 1.77 -4.67 -14.36
CA HIS A 153 0.31 -4.71 -14.17
C HIS A 153 -0.40 -3.65 -15.04
N THR A 154 -0.28 -3.82 -16.35
CA THR A 154 -0.70 -2.87 -17.42
C THR A 154 -2.11 -2.30 -17.27
N ASN A 155 -3.09 -3.11 -16.87
CA ASN A 155 -4.46 -2.63 -16.67
C ASN A 155 -4.53 -1.58 -15.54
N TYR A 156 -3.92 -1.88 -14.40
CA TYR A 156 -3.95 -0.98 -13.24
C TYR A 156 -3.03 0.22 -13.44
N SER A 157 -1.85 0.03 -14.04
CA SER A 157 -0.94 1.13 -14.36
C SER A 157 -1.53 2.12 -15.36
N ARG A 158 -2.40 1.69 -16.26
CA ARG A 158 -3.10 2.58 -17.21
C ARG A 158 -4.25 3.35 -16.57
N TRP A 159 -5.10 2.68 -15.79
CA TRP A 159 -6.37 3.24 -15.38
C TRP A 159 -6.37 3.90 -14.00
N LEU A 160 -5.49 3.47 -13.08
CA LEU A 160 -5.40 4.10 -11.76
C LEU A 160 -4.88 5.55 -11.79
N PRO A 161 -3.93 5.95 -12.65
CA PRO A 161 -3.57 7.37 -12.80
C PRO A 161 -4.74 8.24 -13.26
N ILE A 162 -5.57 7.72 -14.17
CA ILE A 162 -6.78 8.40 -14.65
C ILE A 162 -7.76 8.58 -13.49
N ARG A 163 -8.02 7.50 -12.74
CA ARG A 163 -8.86 7.54 -11.53
C ARG A 163 -8.32 8.53 -10.50
N LEU A 164 -7.02 8.52 -10.22
CA LEU A 164 -6.39 9.47 -9.29
C LEU A 164 -6.58 10.92 -9.74
N ARG A 165 -6.35 11.23 -11.02
CA ARG A 165 -6.58 12.56 -11.59
C ARG A 165 -8.03 13.00 -11.41
N ASP A 166 -8.98 12.13 -11.72
CA ASP A 166 -10.40 12.47 -11.64
C ASP A 166 -10.83 12.69 -10.17
N THR A 167 -10.25 11.90 -9.25
CA THR A 167 -10.42 12.04 -7.80
C THR A 167 -9.86 13.39 -7.30
N LEU A 168 -8.69 13.80 -7.79
CA LEU A 168 -8.08 15.11 -7.46
C LEU A 168 -8.85 16.30 -8.04
N GLN A 169 -9.60 16.11 -9.12
CA GLN A 169 -10.43 17.15 -9.73
C GLN A 169 -11.81 17.27 -9.07
N LEU A 170 -12.20 16.32 -8.22
CA LEU A 170 -13.49 16.28 -7.55
C LEU A 170 -13.83 17.56 -6.77
N PRO A 171 -12.91 18.21 -6.02
CA PRO A 171 -13.19 19.48 -5.34
C PRO A 171 -13.64 20.60 -6.29
N LYS A 172 -13.21 20.56 -7.56
CA LYS A 172 -13.56 21.56 -8.58
C LYS A 172 -14.79 21.16 -9.38
N LYS A 173 -14.90 19.88 -9.75
CA LYS A 173 -16.00 19.35 -10.58
C LYS A 173 -17.30 19.14 -9.80
N ASN A 174 -17.19 18.68 -8.56
CA ASN A 174 -18.33 18.50 -7.67
C ASN A 174 -17.94 18.81 -6.21
N PRO A 175 -17.94 20.10 -5.82
CA PRO A 175 -17.57 20.54 -4.48
C PRO A 175 -18.48 19.98 -3.38
N GLU A 176 -19.76 19.76 -3.67
CA GLU A 176 -20.70 19.14 -2.73
C GLU A 176 -20.28 17.71 -2.43
N THR A 177 -19.92 16.97 -3.48
CA THR A 177 -19.46 15.59 -3.32
C THR A 177 -18.15 15.49 -2.55
N ASN A 178 -17.21 16.38 -2.87
CA ASN A 178 -15.96 16.44 -2.14
C ASN A 178 -16.15 16.79 -0.65
N ARG A 179 -17.05 17.73 -0.32
CA ARG A 179 -17.33 18.11 1.08
C ARG A 179 -17.90 16.96 1.89
N ALA A 180 -18.85 16.23 1.32
CA ALA A 180 -19.42 15.05 1.97
C ALA A 180 -18.33 14.02 2.25
N ILE A 181 -17.58 13.60 1.23
CA ILE A 181 -16.49 12.62 1.37
C ILE A 181 -15.49 13.03 2.47
N LEU A 182 -15.08 14.30 2.51
CA LEU A 182 -14.13 14.80 3.51
C LEU A 182 -14.71 14.89 4.94
N SER A 183 -16.02 15.07 5.08
CA SER A 183 -16.69 15.10 6.39
C SER A 183 -16.83 13.71 7.05
N GLY A 184 -16.24 12.67 6.44
CA GLY A 184 -16.44 11.28 6.87
C GLY A 184 -17.87 10.79 6.64
N ASN A 185 -18.65 11.57 5.89
CA ASN A 185 -20.03 11.33 5.56
C ASN A 185 -20.08 10.95 4.07
N PRO A 186 -20.09 9.67 3.69
CA PRO A 186 -19.87 9.24 2.31
C PRO A 186 -21.02 9.60 1.32
N PHE A 187 -21.77 10.69 1.54
CA PHE A 187 -23.14 10.89 1.05
C PHE A 187 -23.38 12.28 0.45
N CYS A 188 -23.61 12.36 -0.87
CA CYS A 188 -23.80 13.57 -1.68
C CYS A 188 -24.22 13.23 -3.14
N HIS A 189 -24.96 14.13 -3.80
CA HIS A 189 -25.58 13.91 -5.12
C HIS A 189 -24.69 14.34 -6.31
N GLN A 190 -24.86 13.70 -7.48
CA GLN A 190 -24.49 14.29 -8.78
C GLN A 190 -25.62 14.06 -9.80
N ASP A 191 -26.34 15.11 -10.14
CA ASP A 191 -27.34 15.12 -11.21
C ASP A 191 -26.64 15.10 -12.56
N ARG A 192 -26.86 14.01 -13.31
CA ARG A 192 -26.69 13.90 -14.77
C ARG A 192 -25.56 14.72 -15.39
N GLU A 193 -24.31 14.32 -15.15
CA GLU A 193 -23.29 14.21 -16.20
C GLU A 193 -22.29 13.13 -15.76
N GLU A 194 -22.10 12.12 -16.61
CA GLU A 194 -21.31 10.93 -16.34
C GLU A 194 -19.85 11.27 -15.98
N ILE A 195 -19.50 11.17 -14.70
CA ILE A 195 -18.13 10.83 -14.30
C ILE A 195 -18.13 9.33 -14.03
N PHE A 196 -17.92 8.55 -15.10
CA PHE A 196 -17.54 7.14 -14.95
C PHE A 196 -16.18 7.09 -14.25
N LEU A 197 -16.17 6.99 -12.92
CA LEU A 197 -15.06 6.39 -12.23
C LEU A 197 -15.13 4.89 -12.56
N PHE A 198 -14.52 4.51 -13.69
CA PHE A 198 -14.48 3.13 -14.16
C PHE A 198 -14.13 2.19 -12.99
N GLY A 199 -15.11 1.35 -12.64
CA GLY A 199 -14.92 0.23 -11.73
C GLY A 199 -14.07 -0.82 -12.43
N PHE A 200 -12.95 -1.17 -11.80
CA PHE A 200 -12.23 -2.43 -12.05
C PHE A 200 -12.49 -3.36 -10.88
#